data_AF-A0A523Z7K6-F1
#
_entry.id   AF-A0A523Z7K6-F1
#
_cell.length_a   1.000
_cell.length_b   1.000
_cell.length_c   1.000
_cell.angle_alpha   90.00
_cell.angle_beta   90.00
_cell.angle_gamma   90.00
#
_symmetry.space_group_name_H-M   'P 1'
#
loop_
_entity.id
_entity.type
_entity.pdbx_description
1 polymer ?
#
loop_
_entity_poly.entity_id
_entity_poly.type
_entity_poly.pdbx_seq_one_letter_code
_entity_poly.pdbx_strand_id
1 'polypeptide(L)'
;MSKMAEPLPLEEPQAGLLSRAVSVRLRLPWELAAFASLVIIGAGFRFWDLGSRALHHDESLHGFYAWELFRGNGYVHDPMMHGPFQFLGTALTFVLAGGASDYTVRIFPALFGTILIVLPFFFRHRLGSLGALFAAGLIAFSPTLLYFSRFARNDIYIAVFTLGIGISLWRYLDDRKPLFLYLGAALLALS
;
A
#
# COMPACT_ATOMS: atom_id res chain seq x y z
N MET A 1 34.94 -67.43 -7.01
CA MET A 1 35.22 -66.01 -6.72
C MET A 1 34.71 -65.19 -7.89
N SER A 2 33.46 -64.72 -7.82
CA SER A 2 32.81 -63.88 -8.83
C SER A 2 33.20 -62.43 -8.56
N LYS A 3 33.93 -61.78 -9.47
CA LYS A 3 34.09 -60.32 -9.45
C LYS A 3 32.83 -59.73 -10.10
N MET A 4 31.88 -59.34 -9.27
CA MET A 4 30.74 -58.54 -9.70
C MET A 4 31.27 -57.22 -10.29
N ALA A 5 30.83 -56.90 -11.50
CA ALA A 5 31.06 -55.61 -12.11
C ALA A 5 30.29 -54.56 -11.31
N GLU A 6 31.02 -53.66 -10.67
CA GLU A 6 30.46 -52.53 -9.94
C GLU A 6 29.88 -51.53 -10.96
N PRO A 7 28.60 -51.13 -10.83
CA PRO A 7 28.01 -50.20 -11.78
C PRO A 7 28.65 -48.82 -11.62
N LEU A 8 29.06 -48.22 -12.74
CA LEU A 8 29.59 -46.86 -12.79
C LEU A 8 28.63 -45.89 -12.07
N PRO A 9 29.14 -45.02 -11.18
CA PRO A 9 28.30 -44.02 -10.53
C PRO A 9 27.73 -43.09 -11.59
N LEU A 10 26.40 -43.09 -11.71
CA LEU A 10 25.70 -42.13 -12.55
C LEU A 10 25.85 -40.76 -11.88
N GLU A 11 26.70 -39.89 -12.44
CA GLU A 11 26.77 -38.50 -12.04
C GLU A 11 25.37 -37.89 -12.14
N GLU A 12 24.78 -37.53 -11.00
CA GLU A 12 23.55 -36.74 -11.01
C GLU A 12 23.84 -35.42 -11.76
N PRO A 13 22.95 -34.98 -12.67
CA PRO A 13 23.18 -33.75 -13.41
C PRO A 13 23.27 -32.60 -12.41
N GLN A 14 24.49 -32.11 -12.19
CA GLN A 14 24.74 -30.94 -11.36
C GLN A 14 23.94 -29.79 -11.97
N ALA A 15 22.87 -29.38 -11.29
CA ALA A 15 21.99 -28.30 -11.72
C ALA A 15 22.85 -27.04 -11.96
N GLY A 16 23.15 -26.77 -13.23
CA GLY A 16 24.15 -25.81 -13.63
C GLY A 16 23.84 -24.40 -13.14
N LEU A 17 24.88 -23.58 -12.95
CA LEU A 17 24.76 -22.16 -12.59
C LEU A 17 23.76 -21.39 -13.48
N LEU A 18 23.55 -21.85 -14.72
CA LEU A 18 22.54 -21.33 -15.65
C LEU A 18 21.10 -21.61 -15.20
N SER A 19 20.77 -22.78 -14.63
CA SER A 19 19.42 -23.05 -14.12
C SER A 19 19.11 -22.25 -12.84
N ARG A 20 20.13 -21.99 -12.01
CA ARG A 20 20.05 -21.05 -10.90
C ARG A 20 19.91 -19.59 -11.37
N ALA A 21 20.64 -19.17 -12.40
CA ALA A 21 20.54 -17.81 -12.95
C ALA A 21 19.18 -17.56 -13.65
N VAL A 22 18.67 -18.56 -14.36
CA VAL A 22 17.37 -18.51 -15.05
C VAL A 22 16.21 -18.51 -14.04
N SER A 23 16.30 -19.29 -12.96
CA SER A 23 15.27 -19.30 -11.90
C SER A 23 15.25 -18.03 -11.03
N VAL A 24 16.38 -17.33 -10.88
CA VAL A 24 16.44 -16.05 -10.15
C VAL A 24 15.87 -14.89 -10.97
N ARG A 25 16.01 -14.88 -12.31
CA ARG A 25 15.42 -13.84 -13.17
C ARG A 25 13.93 -14.04 -13.47
N LEU A 26 13.43 -15.27 -13.40
CA LEU A 26 12.01 -15.58 -13.67
C LEU A 26 11.07 -15.36 -12.47
N ARG A 27 11.57 -15.27 -11.22
CA ARG A 27 10.72 -15.06 -10.03
C ARG A 27 10.18 -13.63 -9.91
N LEU A 28 10.99 -12.63 -10.25
CA LEU A 28 10.61 -11.23 -10.12
C LEU A 28 9.52 -10.72 -11.11
N PRO A 29 9.49 -11.11 -12.40
CA PRO A 29 8.55 -10.52 -13.35
C PRO A 29 7.10 -10.95 -13.13
N TRP A 30 6.84 -12.23 -12.82
CA TRP A 30 5.46 -12.68 -12.59
C TRP A 30 4.94 -12.19 -11.23
N GLU A 31 5.79 -12.16 -10.19
CA GLU A 31 5.41 -11.62 -8.88
C GLU A 31 5.04 -10.14 -9.00
N LEU A 32 5.87 -9.36 -9.70
CA LEU A 32 5.60 -7.95 -9.93
C LEU A 32 4.33 -7.76 -10.76
N ALA A 33 4.12 -8.57 -11.80
CA ALA A 33 2.90 -8.53 -12.60
C ALA A 33 1.65 -8.88 -11.77
N ALA A 34 1.73 -9.87 -10.88
CA ALA A 34 0.65 -10.26 -9.99
C ALA A 34 0.36 -9.18 -8.93
N PHE A 35 1.38 -8.55 -8.37
CA PHE A 35 1.19 -7.39 -7.48
C PHE A 35 0.59 -6.21 -8.24
N ALA A 36 1.11 -5.89 -9.42
CA ALA A 36 0.60 -4.81 -10.24
C ALA A 36 -0.86 -5.03 -10.62
N SER A 37 -1.25 -6.26 -10.97
CA SER A 37 -2.66 -6.56 -11.28
C SER A 37 -3.57 -6.37 -10.06
N LEU A 38 -3.16 -6.82 -8.87
CA LEU A 38 -3.91 -6.59 -7.63
C LEU A 38 -4.05 -5.09 -7.31
N VAL A 39 -2.99 -4.32 -7.49
CA VAL A 39 -3.01 -2.87 -7.27
C VAL A 39 -3.91 -2.18 -8.28
N ILE A 40 -3.84 -2.53 -9.56
CA ILE A 40 -4.68 -1.95 -10.61
C ILE A 40 -6.16 -2.29 -10.38
N ILE A 41 -6.48 -3.54 -10.09
CA ILE A 41 -7.86 -3.97 -9.82
C ILE A 41 -8.38 -3.30 -8.54
N GLY A 42 -7.59 -3.30 -7.47
CA GLY A 42 -7.96 -2.68 -6.21
C GLY A 42 -8.08 -1.17 -6.28
N ALA A 43 -7.27 -0.50 -7.11
CA ALA A 43 -7.44 0.91 -7.46
C ALA A 43 -8.73 1.12 -8.24
N GLY A 44 -9.00 0.27 -9.24
CA GLY A 44 -10.26 0.27 -10.00
C GLY A 44 -11.47 0.27 -9.06
N PHE A 45 -11.53 -0.65 -8.09
CA PHE A 45 -12.62 -0.65 -7.11
C PHE A 45 -12.67 0.58 -6.21
N ARG A 46 -11.55 1.25 -5.94
CA ARG A 46 -11.50 2.41 -5.05
C ARG A 46 -11.84 3.71 -5.75
N PHE A 47 -11.51 3.84 -7.03
CA PHE A 47 -11.79 5.04 -7.82
C PHE A 47 -13.08 4.94 -8.64
N TRP A 48 -13.60 3.73 -8.86
CA TRP A 48 -14.85 3.54 -9.59
C TRP A 48 -16.04 4.19 -8.87
N ASP A 49 -16.72 5.11 -9.54
CA ASP A 49 -17.97 5.70 -9.07
C ASP A 49 -17.89 6.30 -7.66
N LEU A 50 -16.83 7.09 -7.40
CA LEU A 50 -16.53 7.59 -6.06
C LEU A 50 -17.45 8.72 -5.60
N GLY A 51 -18.10 9.40 -6.54
CA GLY A 51 -18.96 10.57 -6.30
C GLY A 51 -20.46 10.29 -6.28
N SER A 52 -20.91 9.04 -6.45
CA SER A 52 -22.35 8.73 -6.59
C SER A 52 -23.17 8.88 -5.32
N ARG A 53 -22.52 8.85 -4.15
CA ARG A 53 -23.17 8.99 -2.85
C ARG A 53 -22.93 10.37 -2.26
N ALA A 54 -23.97 10.95 -1.65
CA ALA A 54 -23.86 12.18 -0.88
C ALA A 54 -22.80 12.04 0.23
N LEU A 55 -22.22 13.18 0.63
CA LEU A 55 -21.27 13.22 1.74
C LEU A 55 -21.96 12.78 3.03
N HIS A 56 -21.35 11.80 3.71
CA HIS A 56 -21.76 11.46 5.07
C HIS A 56 -21.39 12.58 6.04
N HIS A 57 -22.03 12.61 7.21
CA HIS A 57 -21.75 13.59 8.26
C HIS A 57 -20.25 13.69 8.57
N ASP A 58 -19.60 12.56 8.84
CA ASP A 58 -18.15 12.51 9.10
C ASP A 58 -17.27 12.96 7.90
N GLU A 59 -17.77 12.92 6.66
CA GLU A 59 -17.02 13.42 5.48
C GLU A 59 -17.19 14.94 5.31
N SER A 60 -18.33 15.47 5.76
CA SER A 60 -18.75 16.85 5.49
C SER A 60 -17.77 17.88 6.05
N LEU A 61 -17.29 17.70 7.30
CA LEU A 61 -16.34 18.61 7.92
C LEU A 61 -14.97 18.53 7.23
N HIS A 62 -14.51 17.32 6.87
CA HIS A 62 -13.27 17.15 6.13
C HIS A 62 -13.34 17.79 4.75
N GLY A 63 -14.44 17.63 4.03
CA GLY A 63 -14.69 18.29 2.75
C GLY A 63 -14.75 19.81 2.88
N PHE A 64 -15.48 20.32 3.88
CA PHE A 64 -15.68 21.75 4.11
C PHE A 64 -14.37 22.48 4.42
N TYR A 65 -13.60 22.02 5.40
CA TYR A 65 -12.35 22.68 5.77
C TYR A 65 -11.27 22.56 4.69
N ALA A 66 -11.23 21.44 3.95
CA ALA A 66 -10.36 21.33 2.78
C ALA A 66 -10.77 22.31 1.67
N TRP A 67 -12.07 22.57 1.51
CA TRP A 67 -12.60 23.49 0.51
C TRP A 67 -12.34 24.96 0.87
N GLU A 68 -12.50 25.32 2.14
CA GLU A 68 -12.11 26.64 2.66
C GLU A 68 -10.61 26.92 2.40
N LEU A 69 -9.76 25.93 2.69
CA LEU A 69 -8.33 26.03 2.39
C LEU A 69 -8.08 26.19 0.88
N PHE A 70 -8.74 25.39 0.05
CA PHE A 70 -8.64 25.46 -1.42
C PHE A 70 -9.06 26.82 -1.99
N ARG A 71 -10.07 27.46 -1.40
CA ARG A 71 -10.55 28.79 -1.82
C ARG A 71 -9.70 29.96 -1.33
N GLY A 72 -8.67 29.70 -0.53
CA GLY A 72 -7.76 30.71 -0.01
C GLY A 72 -8.21 31.36 1.29
N ASN A 73 -9.23 30.81 1.97
CA ASN A 73 -9.66 31.29 3.29
C ASN A 73 -8.76 30.79 4.44
N GLY A 74 -7.80 29.92 4.13
CA GLY A 74 -6.85 29.36 5.07
C GLY A 74 -7.38 28.13 5.82
N TYR A 75 -6.56 27.56 6.69
CA TYR A 75 -6.92 26.47 7.59
C TYR A 75 -6.42 26.81 9.00
N VAL A 76 -7.33 26.80 9.97
CA VAL A 76 -7.02 26.93 11.38
C VAL A 76 -7.37 25.60 12.05
N HIS A 77 -6.39 25.00 12.74
CA HIS A 77 -6.62 23.75 13.43
C HIS A 77 -7.59 23.96 14.60
N ASP A 78 -8.65 23.16 14.61
CA ASP A 78 -9.61 23.08 15.72
C ASP A 78 -9.30 21.80 16.53
N PRO A 79 -9.07 21.90 17.86
CA PRO A 79 -8.83 20.74 18.72
C PRO A 79 -9.96 19.71 18.73
N MET A 80 -11.18 20.07 18.31
CA MET A 80 -12.30 19.14 18.14
C MET A 80 -12.16 18.28 16.87
N MET A 81 -11.23 18.61 15.97
CA MET A 81 -10.99 17.94 14.70
C MET A 81 -9.71 17.09 14.75
N HIS A 82 -9.62 16.15 13.80
CA HIS A 82 -8.39 15.37 13.60
C HIS A 82 -7.21 16.22 13.12
N GLY A 83 -6.02 15.62 13.07
CA GLY A 83 -4.81 16.29 12.59
C GLY A 83 -4.95 16.86 11.17
N PRO A 84 -4.09 17.83 10.79
CA PRO A 84 -4.22 18.59 9.54
C PRO A 84 -4.00 17.76 8.28
N PHE A 85 -3.38 16.57 8.39
CA PHE A 85 -2.93 15.75 7.26
C PHE A 85 -4.03 15.51 6.21
N GLN A 86 -5.19 15.05 6.65
CA GLN A 86 -6.30 14.76 5.75
C GLN A 86 -6.83 16.03 5.07
N PHE A 87 -6.92 17.16 5.78
CA PHE A 87 -7.43 18.41 5.24
C PHE A 87 -6.51 18.98 4.16
N LEU A 88 -5.19 19.00 4.44
CA LEU A 88 -4.18 19.44 3.49
C LEU A 88 -4.14 18.54 2.25
N GLY A 89 -4.18 17.22 2.46
CA GLY A 89 -4.20 16.24 1.37
C GLY A 89 -5.45 16.33 0.50
N THR A 90 -6.62 16.54 1.09
CA THR A 90 -7.88 16.72 0.35
C THR A 90 -7.92 18.06 -0.38
N ALA A 91 -7.39 19.14 0.21
CA ALA A 91 -7.27 20.41 -0.51
C ALA A 91 -6.33 20.28 -1.72
N LEU A 92 -5.24 19.50 -1.60
CA LEU A 92 -4.37 19.18 -2.73
C LEU A 92 -5.11 18.43 -3.83
N THR A 93 -6.00 17.48 -3.51
CA THR A 93 -6.79 16.80 -4.55
C THR A 93 -7.74 17.76 -5.27
N PHE A 94 -8.29 18.77 -4.58
CA PHE A 94 -9.08 19.82 -5.22
C PHE A 94 -8.26 20.66 -6.20
N VAL A 95 -7.04 21.07 -5.81
CA VAL A 95 -6.12 21.80 -6.69
C VAL A 95 -5.78 20.98 -7.93
N LEU A 96 -5.40 19.72 -7.75
CA LEU A 96 -4.98 18.85 -8.85
C LEU A 96 -6.13 18.48 -9.79
N ALA A 97 -7.34 18.33 -9.26
CA ALA A 97 -8.54 18.02 -10.06
C ALA A 97 -9.22 19.26 -10.64
N GLY A 98 -8.76 20.48 -10.29
CA GLY A 98 -9.36 21.74 -10.75
C GLY A 98 -10.70 22.09 -10.09
N GLY A 99 -11.05 21.46 -8.96
CA GLY A 99 -12.28 21.76 -8.23
C GLY A 99 -12.65 20.79 -7.11
N ALA A 100 -13.57 21.26 -6.26
CA ALA A 100 -14.18 20.46 -5.20
C ALA A 100 -15.49 19.83 -5.68
N SER A 101 -15.65 18.54 -5.39
CA SER A 101 -16.83 17.73 -5.69
C SER A 101 -16.85 16.51 -4.76
N ASP A 102 -17.97 15.81 -4.69
CA ASP A 102 -18.10 14.55 -3.94
C ASP A 102 -17.06 13.50 -4.36
N TYR A 103 -16.67 13.51 -5.63
CA TYR A 103 -15.61 12.64 -6.14
C TYR A 103 -14.23 13.08 -5.62
N THR A 104 -13.89 14.36 -5.77
CA THR A 104 -12.54 14.86 -5.46
C THR A 104 -12.22 14.87 -3.96
N VAL A 105 -13.24 14.95 -3.10
CA VAL A 105 -13.12 14.78 -1.63
C VAL A 105 -12.56 13.40 -1.27
N ARG A 106 -12.88 12.38 -2.06
CA ARG A 106 -12.58 10.97 -1.75
C ARG A 106 -11.37 10.43 -2.52
N ILE A 107 -10.76 11.23 -3.40
CA ILE A 107 -9.53 10.83 -4.12
C ILE A 107 -8.41 10.52 -3.13
N PHE A 108 -8.23 11.37 -2.10
CA PHE A 108 -7.16 11.22 -1.13
C PHE A 108 -7.24 9.90 -0.33
N PRO A 109 -8.38 9.52 0.28
CA PRO A 109 -8.50 8.22 0.95
C PRO A 109 -8.40 7.04 -0.04
N ALA A 110 -8.92 7.18 -1.27
CA ALA A 110 -8.84 6.13 -2.29
C ALA A 110 -7.39 5.84 -2.72
N LEU A 111 -6.58 6.89 -2.83
CA LEU A 111 -5.14 6.79 -3.08
C LEU A 111 -4.44 6.02 -1.94
N PHE A 112 -4.71 6.39 -0.69
CA PHE A 112 -4.13 5.70 0.47
C PHE A 112 -4.58 4.25 0.59
N GLY A 113 -5.84 3.96 0.29
CA GLY A 113 -6.32 2.58 0.20
C GLY A 113 -5.62 1.77 -0.89
N THR A 114 -5.23 2.40 -1.99
CA THR A 114 -4.44 1.77 -3.04
C THR A 114 -2.99 1.54 -2.58
N ILE A 115 -2.38 2.51 -1.91
CA ILE A 115 -1.05 2.37 -1.29
C ILE A 115 -1.01 1.20 -0.30
N LEU A 116 -2.09 1.01 0.48
CA LEU A 116 -2.20 -0.09 1.44
C LEU A 116 -2.03 -1.48 0.78
N ILE A 117 -2.50 -1.65 -0.47
CA ILE A 117 -2.33 -2.90 -1.24
C ILE A 117 -0.87 -3.16 -1.59
N VAL A 118 -0.08 -2.08 -1.80
CA VAL A 118 1.34 -2.17 -2.15
C VAL A 118 2.18 -2.57 -0.94
N LEU A 119 1.82 -2.14 0.27
CA LEU A 119 2.64 -2.30 1.47
C LEU A 119 3.12 -3.74 1.75
N PRO A 120 2.28 -4.80 1.64
CA PRO A 120 2.73 -6.18 1.82
C PRO A 120 3.94 -6.57 0.95
N PHE A 121 4.11 -5.98 -0.23
CA PHE A 121 5.26 -6.23 -1.10
C PHE A 121 6.60 -5.92 -0.41
N PHE A 122 6.66 -4.86 0.41
CA PHE A 122 7.87 -4.50 1.14
C PHE A 122 8.18 -5.45 2.29
N PHE A 123 7.18 -6.21 2.73
CA PHE A 123 7.24 -7.21 3.79
C PHE A 123 7.48 -8.64 3.28
N ARG A 124 7.64 -8.82 1.95
CA ARG A 124 7.82 -10.13 1.30
C ARG A 124 9.04 -10.94 1.76
N HIS A 125 10.09 -10.28 2.28
CA HIS A 125 11.27 -10.99 2.76
C HIS A 125 10.96 -11.89 3.97
N ARG A 126 9.95 -11.52 4.77
CA ARG A 126 9.51 -12.27 5.95
C ARG A 126 8.31 -13.18 5.68
N LEU A 127 7.34 -12.72 4.88
CA LEU A 127 6.14 -13.49 4.55
C LEU A 127 6.33 -14.50 3.40
N GLY A 128 7.42 -14.36 2.65
CA GLY A 128 7.57 -14.98 1.34
C GLY A 128 6.71 -14.28 0.28
N SER A 129 7.02 -14.52 -1.00
CA SER A 129 6.32 -13.90 -2.13
C SER A 129 4.84 -14.23 -2.16
N LEU A 130 4.49 -15.50 -1.92
CA LEU A 130 3.08 -15.94 -1.89
C LEU A 130 2.33 -15.33 -0.71
N GLY A 131 2.91 -15.34 0.50
CA GLY A 131 2.27 -14.75 1.68
C GLY A 131 2.00 -13.26 1.51
N ALA A 132 2.96 -12.53 0.91
CA ALA A 132 2.77 -11.12 0.58
C ALA A 132 1.68 -10.90 -0.48
N LEU A 133 1.59 -11.77 -1.51
CA LEU A 133 0.56 -11.70 -2.53
C LEU A 133 -0.83 -12.00 -1.96
N PHE A 134 -0.95 -13.01 -1.09
CA PHE A 134 -2.20 -13.30 -0.37
C PHE A 134 -2.62 -12.12 0.51
N ALA A 135 -1.69 -11.52 1.27
CA ALA A 135 -1.98 -10.35 2.08
C ALA A 135 -2.45 -9.16 1.23
N ALA A 136 -1.78 -8.88 0.10
CA ALA A 136 -2.20 -7.85 -0.85
C ALA A 136 -3.58 -8.14 -1.45
N GLY A 137 -3.87 -9.40 -1.78
CA GLY A 137 -5.19 -9.82 -2.25
C GLY A 137 -6.28 -9.60 -1.20
N LEU A 138 -6.05 -10.03 0.04
CA LEU A 138 -6.99 -9.80 1.14
C LEU A 138 -7.27 -8.31 1.36
N ILE A 139 -6.25 -7.45 1.26
CA ILE A 139 -6.40 -6.00 1.36
C ILE A 139 -7.15 -5.42 0.14
N ALA A 140 -6.84 -5.90 -1.07
CA ALA A 140 -7.43 -5.41 -2.30
C ALA A 140 -8.94 -5.67 -2.36
N PHE A 141 -9.38 -6.86 -1.93
CA PHE A 141 -10.75 -7.35 -2.02
C PHE A 141 -11.55 -7.31 -0.70
N SER A 142 -10.94 -6.88 0.42
CA SER A 142 -11.65 -6.76 1.70
C SER A 142 -12.78 -5.72 1.63
N PRO A 143 -14.05 -6.10 1.90
CA PRO A 143 -15.16 -5.15 1.87
C PRO A 143 -14.98 -3.99 2.85
N THR A 144 -14.44 -4.28 4.05
CA THR A 144 -14.20 -3.28 5.10
C THR A 144 -13.15 -2.27 4.67
N LEU A 145 -11.99 -2.73 4.17
CA LEU A 145 -10.92 -1.83 3.73
C LEU A 145 -11.32 -1.05 2.48
N LEU A 146 -12.09 -1.68 1.58
CA LEU A 146 -12.65 -0.99 0.42
C LEU A 146 -13.59 0.13 0.85
N TYR A 147 -14.51 -0.14 1.77
CA TYR A 147 -15.44 0.85 2.32
C TYR A 147 -14.70 2.06 2.92
N PHE A 148 -13.78 1.84 3.87
CA PHE A 148 -13.06 2.93 4.53
C PHE A 148 -12.09 3.67 3.61
N SER A 149 -11.57 3.02 2.57
CA SER A 149 -10.75 3.70 1.56
C SER A 149 -11.54 4.56 0.57
N ARG A 150 -12.86 4.41 0.50
CA ARG A 150 -13.73 5.22 -0.36
C ARG A 150 -14.42 6.36 0.40
N PHE A 151 -13.99 6.60 1.63
CA PHE A 151 -14.65 7.48 2.58
C PHE A 151 -13.64 8.49 3.10
N ALA A 152 -13.98 9.78 3.10
CA ALA A 152 -13.10 10.84 3.57
C ALA A 152 -13.00 10.85 5.11
N ARG A 153 -12.35 9.83 5.67
CA ARG A 153 -12.08 9.64 7.09
C ARG A 153 -10.65 9.16 7.34
N ASN A 154 -10.21 9.26 8.59
CA ASN A 154 -8.83 8.98 8.99
C ASN A 154 -8.45 7.50 9.01
N ASP A 155 -9.42 6.60 9.07
CA ASP A 155 -9.21 5.16 9.30
C ASP A 155 -8.21 4.55 8.30
N ILE A 156 -8.29 4.91 7.02
CA ILE A 156 -7.42 4.35 5.98
C ILE A 156 -5.98 4.88 6.05
N TYR A 157 -5.78 6.15 6.46
CA TYR A 157 -4.44 6.72 6.61
C TYR A 157 -3.72 6.05 7.79
N ILE A 158 -4.42 5.87 8.91
CA ILE A 158 -3.88 5.17 10.08
C ILE A 158 -3.49 3.74 9.73
N ALA A 159 -4.29 3.03 8.93
CA ALA A 159 -3.96 1.69 8.46
C ALA A 159 -2.65 1.65 7.64
N VAL A 160 -2.48 2.60 6.70
CA VAL A 160 -1.26 2.75 5.90
C VAL A 160 -0.06 3.07 6.78
N PHE A 161 -0.19 4.05 7.68
CA PHE A 161 0.91 4.48 8.54
C PHE A 161 1.31 3.39 9.53
N THR A 162 0.35 2.72 10.17
CA THR A 162 0.63 1.63 11.12
C THR A 162 1.37 0.48 10.44
N LEU A 163 0.89 0.04 9.27
CA LEU A 163 1.57 -1.02 8.53
C LEU A 163 2.95 -0.55 8.02
N GLY A 164 3.06 0.69 7.56
CA GLY A 164 4.32 1.30 7.12
C GLY A 164 5.36 1.42 8.25
N ILE A 165 4.94 1.79 9.46
CA ILE A 165 5.79 1.83 10.66
C ILE A 165 6.27 0.42 10.98
N GLY A 166 5.37 -0.58 10.96
CA GLY A 166 5.74 -1.98 11.15
C GLY A 166 6.79 -2.44 10.13
N ILE A 167 6.58 -2.16 8.84
CA ILE A 167 7.54 -2.48 7.76
C ILE A 167 8.88 -1.79 8.00
N SER A 168 8.86 -0.50 8.38
CA SER A 168 10.06 0.29 8.63
C SER A 168 10.86 -0.27 9.80
N LEU A 169 10.19 -0.63 10.91
CA LEU A 169 10.83 -1.23 12.06
C LEU A 169 11.49 -2.58 11.72
N TRP A 170 10.78 -3.44 11.01
CA TRP A 170 11.34 -4.72 10.58
C TRP A 170 12.52 -4.56 9.62
N ARG A 171 12.42 -3.64 8.66
CA ARG A 171 13.53 -3.29 7.76
C ARG A 171 14.74 -2.76 8.52
N TYR A 172 14.52 -1.98 9.57
CA TYR A 172 15.59 -1.54 10.45
C TYR A 172 16.24 -2.72 11.17
N LEU A 173 15.46 -3.68 11.68
CA LEU A 173 16.01 -4.86 12.35
C LEU A 173 16.87 -5.72 11.43
N ASP A 174 16.46 -5.85 10.16
CA ASP A 174 17.14 -6.63 9.12
C ASP A 174 18.41 -5.94 8.62
N ASP A 175 18.31 -4.68 8.18
CA ASP A 175 19.40 -3.98 7.48
C ASP A 175 20.25 -3.10 8.42
N ARG A 176 19.76 -2.79 9.63
CA ARG A 176 20.36 -1.85 10.61
C ARG A 176 20.68 -0.45 10.06
N LYS A 177 19.98 -0.03 8.99
CA LYS A 177 20.16 1.28 8.37
C LYS A 177 19.29 2.36 9.05
N PRO A 178 19.85 3.51 9.46
CA PRO A 178 19.11 4.55 10.17
C PRO A 178 17.96 5.16 9.35
N LEU A 179 18.05 5.10 8.02
CA LEU A 179 16.97 5.52 7.11
C LEU A 179 15.61 4.94 7.50
N PHE A 180 15.55 3.67 7.90
CA PHE A 180 14.29 3.03 8.26
C PHE A 180 13.72 3.54 9.59
N LEU A 181 14.57 4.02 10.51
CA LEU A 181 14.09 4.73 11.71
C LEU A 181 13.53 6.10 11.34
N TYR A 182 14.19 6.83 10.43
CA TYR A 182 13.67 8.12 9.97
C TYR A 182 12.35 7.98 9.22
N LEU A 183 12.20 6.95 8.39
CA LEU A 183 10.92 6.62 7.75
C LEU A 183 9.85 6.28 8.78
N GLY A 184 10.16 5.44 9.77
CA GLY A 184 9.23 5.12 10.86
C GLY A 184 8.81 6.36 11.66
N ALA A 185 9.76 7.24 11.99
CA ALA A 185 9.49 8.49 12.69
C ALA A 185 8.64 9.46 11.86
N ALA A 186 8.90 9.57 10.56
CA ALA A 186 8.09 10.39 9.66
C ALA A 186 6.64 9.86 9.55
N LEU A 187 6.47 8.54 9.42
CA LEU A 187 5.15 7.92 9.39
C LEU A 187 4.39 8.12 10.71
N LEU A 188 5.10 8.02 11.85
CA LEU A 188 4.53 8.27 13.18
C LEU A 188 4.14 9.74 13.39
N ALA A 189 4.90 10.68 12.84
CA ALA A 189 4.56 12.10 12.90
C ALA A 189 3.33 12.46 12.05
N LEU A 190 3.02 11.64 11.03
CA LEU A 190 1.87 11.83 10.13
C LEU A 190 0.61 11.08 10.58
N SER A 191 0.74 10.09 11.48
CA SER A 191 -0.38 9.29 12.01
C SER A 191 -1.15 10.01 13.10
#